data_AF-I4BEL7-F1
#
_entry.id   AF-I4BEL7-F1
#
_cell.length_a   1.000
_cell.length_b   1.000
_cell.length_c   1.000
_cell.angle_alpha   90.00
_cell.angle_beta   90.00
_cell.angle_gamma   90.00
#
_symmetry.space_group_name_H-M   'P 1'
#
loop_
_entity.id
_entity.type
_entity.pdbx_description
1 polymer ?
#
loop_
_entity_poly.entity_id
_entity_poly.type
_entity_poly.pdbx_seq_one_letter_code
_entity_poly.pdbx_strand_id
1 'polypeptide(L)'
;MRRRVEWVLLVAVTATATVAACAQTVTGTAQRADSVVPDPDRSYGYVNDRCGLLDDSSVQATLGADNVTRPYSGAVCQYVLSRRSGSSAAATVDATFSWFETGSLARERDLAAGHGAVVTDTLIERHKAFSARRDVTGVACSATAAAGSGVVSWWVQYRGAKSGDPCVDAQKLLSATLRSDM
;
A
#
# COMPACT_ATOMS: atom_id res chain seq x y z
N MET A 1 43.06 -82.01 34.93
CA MET A 1 42.02 -81.49 34.02
C MET A 1 41.25 -80.37 34.74
N ARG A 2 40.81 -79.36 33.97
CA ARG A 2 39.93 -78.23 34.35
C ARG A 2 40.57 -77.07 35.12
N ARG A 3 41.10 -76.10 34.36
CA ARG A 3 40.86 -74.67 34.59
C ARG A 3 41.01 -73.93 33.26
N ARG A 4 39.86 -73.68 32.62
CA ARG A 4 39.60 -72.89 31.41
C ARG A 4 38.13 -72.46 31.54
N VAL A 5 37.67 -71.26 31.21
CA VAL A 5 38.24 -70.15 30.47
C VAL A 5 37.38 -68.93 30.84
N GLU A 6 38.01 -67.78 30.70
CA GLU A 6 37.53 -66.42 30.85
C GLU A 6 36.21 -66.15 30.12
N TRP A 7 35.34 -65.35 30.76
CA TRP A 7 34.33 -64.57 30.07
C TRP A 7 34.64 -63.10 30.31
N VAL A 8 35.18 -62.48 29.27
CA VAL A 8 35.44 -61.06 29.14
C VAL A 8 34.08 -60.36 29.01
N LEU A 9 33.72 -59.53 30.00
CA LEU A 9 32.59 -58.62 29.90
C LEU A 9 33.06 -57.33 29.21
N LEU A 10 32.75 -57.21 27.92
CA LEU A 10 32.88 -55.97 27.15
C LEU A 10 31.85 -54.96 27.67
N VAL A 11 32.29 -53.96 28.41
CA VAL A 11 31.48 -52.78 28.76
C VAL A 11 31.56 -51.80 27.60
N ALA A 12 30.50 -51.71 26.80
CA ALA A 12 30.35 -50.66 25.80
C ALA A 12 29.95 -49.34 26.50
N VAL A 13 30.88 -48.40 26.61
CA VAL A 13 30.60 -47.04 27.08
C VAL A 13 30.02 -46.24 25.92
N THR A 14 28.71 -46.01 25.93
CA THR A 14 28.04 -45.08 25.02
C THR A 14 28.27 -43.65 25.50
N ALA A 15 29.20 -42.93 24.87
CA ALA A 15 29.35 -41.49 25.08
C ALA A 15 28.18 -40.75 24.43
N THR A 16 27.20 -40.35 25.22
CA THR A 16 26.13 -39.43 24.78
C THR A 16 26.70 -38.02 24.66
N ALA A 17 27.12 -37.64 23.46
CA ALA A 17 27.44 -36.25 23.14
C ALA A 17 26.14 -35.43 23.15
N THR A 18 25.84 -34.77 24.25
CA THR A 18 24.76 -33.79 24.34
C THR A 18 25.20 -32.54 23.57
N VAL A 19 24.75 -32.41 22.33
CA VAL A 19 24.88 -31.16 21.57
C VAL A 19 23.99 -30.13 22.27
N ALA A 20 24.56 -29.32 23.15
CA ALA A 20 23.91 -28.14 23.68
C ALA A 20 23.73 -27.15 22.53
N ALA A 21 22.59 -27.22 21.84
CA ALA A 21 22.18 -26.18 20.91
C ALA A 21 21.95 -24.91 21.74
N CYS A 22 22.72 -23.86 21.46
CA CYS A 22 22.53 -22.53 22.02
C CYS A 22 21.20 -21.94 21.51
N ALA A 23 20.07 -22.42 22.03
CA ALA A 23 18.79 -21.80 21.82
C ALA A 23 18.72 -20.55 22.72
N GLN A 24 19.08 -19.40 22.16
CA GLN A 24 18.90 -18.12 22.81
C GLN A 24 17.47 -17.65 22.55
N THR A 25 16.62 -17.71 23.56
CA THR A 25 15.32 -17.04 23.52
C THR A 25 15.53 -15.55 23.73
N VAL A 26 15.47 -14.78 22.64
CA VAL A 26 15.42 -13.32 22.74
C VAL A 26 14.05 -12.96 23.30
N THR A 27 14.03 -12.49 24.54
CA THR A 27 12.82 -11.92 25.14
C THR A 27 12.61 -10.53 24.57
N GLY A 28 11.44 -10.31 23.99
CA GLY A 28 11.08 -9.02 23.41
C GLY A 28 9.63 -9.05 22.93
N THR A 29 8.93 -7.93 23.07
CA THR A 29 7.66 -7.73 22.39
C THR A 29 7.94 -7.43 20.93
N ALA A 30 7.41 -8.24 20.01
CA ALA A 30 7.51 -7.97 18.59
C ALA A 30 6.91 -6.59 18.29
N GLN A 31 7.77 -5.62 17.99
CA GLN A 31 7.34 -4.31 17.56
C GLN A 31 7.22 -4.31 16.04
N ARG A 32 6.18 -3.66 15.51
CA ARG A 32 6.12 -3.36 14.08
C ARG A 32 7.38 -2.57 13.74
N ALA A 33 8.18 -3.06 12.78
CA ALA A 33 9.22 -2.23 12.20
C ALA A 33 8.58 -0.91 11.75
N ASP A 34 9.05 0.21 12.29
CA ASP A 34 8.70 1.51 11.73
C ASP A 34 8.94 1.40 10.22
N SER A 35 7.92 1.77 9.47
CA SER A 35 7.88 1.69 8.00
C SER A 35 9.26 2.03 7.47
N VAL A 36 9.86 1.08 6.71
CA VAL A 36 11.07 1.30 5.93
C VAL A 36 10.98 2.71 5.41
N VAL A 37 11.91 3.59 5.84
CA VAL A 37 11.92 4.97 5.38
C VAL A 37 11.91 4.86 3.86
N PRO A 38 10.83 5.31 3.18
CA PRO A 38 10.78 5.16 1.74
C PRO A 38 12.00 5.88 1.19
N ASP A 39 12.68 5.24 0.24
CA ASP A 39 13.92 5.71 -0.38
C ASP A 39 13.84 7.24 -0.58
N PRO A 40 14.71 8.03 0.06
CA PRO A 40 14.59 9.48 0.05
C PRO A 40 14.82 10.08 -1.34
N ASP A 41 15.43 9.33 -2.26
CA ASP A 41 15.64 9.73 -3.67
C ASP A 41 14.46 9.31 -4.57
N ARG A 42 13.38 8.77 -3.98
CA ARG A 42 12.27 8.18 -4.71
C ARG A 42 11.30 9.22 -5.26
N SER A 43 11.11 9.16 -6.58
CA SER A 43 10.17 10.03 -7.28
C SER A 43 8.90 9.29 -7.65
N TYR A 44 7.75 9.80 -7.21
CA TYR A 44 6.43 9.40 -7.72
C TYR A 44 5.90 10.38 -8.78
N GLY A 45 6.77 11.27 -9.26
CA GLY A 45 6.45 12.26 -10.28
C GLY A 45 6.14 11.64 -11.62
N TYR A 46 5.83 12.50 -12.59
CA TYR A 46 5.60 12.05 -13.95
C TYR A 46 6.92 11.68 -14.63
N VAL A 47 7.10 10.40 -14.92
CA VAL A 47 8.30 9.85 -15.56
C VAL A 47 7.88 8.77 -16.56
N ASN A 48 8.47 8.78 -17.75
CA ASN A 48 8.22 7.77 -18.80
C ASN A 48 6.73 7.53 -19.10
N ASP A 49 5.94 8.62 -19.19
CA ASP A 49 4.50 8.57 -19.47
C ASP A 49 3.65 7.86 -18.39
N ARG A 50 4.13 7.86 -17.14
CA ARG A 50 3.48 7.25 -15.98
C ARG A 50 3.29 8.25 -14.85
N CYS A 51 2.20 8.12 -14.11
CA CYS A 51 1.88 8.94 -12.95
C CYS A 51 1.85 8.05 -11.71
N GLY A 52 2.65 8.38 -10.68
CA GLY A 52 2.75 7.51 -9.52
C GLY A 52 3.18 6.10 -9.88
N LEU A 53 4.07 5.97 -10.89
CA LEU A 53 4.55 4.70 -11.43
C LEU A 53 3.50 3.83 -12.16
N LEU A 54 2.24 4.28 -12.25
CA LEU A 54 1.17 3.60 -12.98
C LEU A 54 1.05 4.15 -14.41
N ASP A 55 0.96 3.24 -15.38
CA ASP A 55 0.50 3.58 -16.73
C ASP A 55 -1.04 3.65 -16.81
N ASP A 56 -1.56 4.18 -17.91
CA ASP A 56 -3.01 4.34 -18.11
C ASP A 56 -3.77 3.01 -18.05
N SER A 57 -3.18 1.94 -18.59
CA SER A 57 -3.81 0.63 -18.59
C SER A 57 -3.94 0.04 -17.18
N SER A 58 -2.96 0.32 -16.33
CA SER A 58 -2.94 -0.07 -14.92
C SER A 58 -4.00 0.71 -14.13
N VAL A 59 -4.14 2.02 -14.35
CA VAL A 59 -5.21 2.84 -13.74
C VAL A 59 -6.58 2.35 -14.20
N GLN A 60 -6.75 2.10 -15.50
CA GLN A 60 -7.99 1.57 -16.08
C GLN A 60 -8.38 0.22 -15.45
N ALA A 61 -7.44 -0.72 -15.41
CA ALA A 61 -7.67 -2.05 -14.85
C ALA A 61 -7.98 -1.99 -13.34
N THR A 62 -7.26 -1.15 -12.59
CA THR A 62 -7.46 -0.98 -11.14
C THR A 62 -8.87 -0.50 -10.80
N LEU A 63 -9.44 0.37 -11.63
CA LEU A 63 -10.81 0.89 -11.44
C LEU A 63 -11.89 0.06 -12.15
N GLY A 64 -11.51 -0.97 -12.90
CA GLY A 64 -12.43 -1.76 -13.72
C GLY A 64 -13.16 -0.91 -14.76
N ALA A 65 -12.48 0.06 -15.35
CA ALA A 65 -13.05 0.97 -16.34
C ALA A 65 -12.99 0.38 -17.76
N ASP A 66 -13.99 0.69 -18.58
CA ASP A 66 -14.04 0.33 -20.00
C ASP A 66 -13.06 1.16 -20.83
N ASN A 67 -12.92 2.44 -20.48
CA ASN A 67 -12.03 3.38 -21.16
C ASN A 67 -11.39 4.32 -20.13
N VAL A 68 -10.18 4.78 -20.46
CA VAL A 68 -9.44 5.81 -19.73
C VAL A 68 -8.95 6.87 -20.70
N THR A 69 -8.94 8.12 -20.25
CA THR A 69 -8.25 9.21 -20.93
C THR A 69 -7.54 10.03 -19.88
N ARG A 70 -6.29 10.38 -20.12
CA ARG A 70 -5.49 11.24 -19.24
C ARG A 70 -5.31 12.63 -19.89
N PRO A 71 -6.29 13.56 -19.73
CA PRO A 71 -6.23 14.88 -20.38
C PRO A 71 -5.07 15.76 -19.89
N TYR A 72 -4.50 15.45 -18.71
CA TYR A 72 -3.41 16.23 -18.13
C TYR A 72 -2.42 15.32 -17.39
N SER A 73 -1.12 15.55 -17.58
CA SER A 73 -0.03 14.88 -16.87
C SER A 73 1.09 15.85 -16.48
N GLY A 74 1.75 15.57 -15.36
CA GLY A 74 2.79 16.40 -14.74
C GLY A 74 2.94 16.04 -13.26
N ALA A 75 3.23 17.02 -12.39
CA ALA A 75 3.21 16.80 -10.93
C ALA A 75 1.84 16.34 -10.39
N VAL A 76 0.79 16.63 -11.18
CA VAL A 76 -0.58 16.15 -11.00
C VAL A 76 -0.99 15.48 -12.30
N CYS A 77 -1.68 14.35 -12.23
CA CYS A 77 -2.29 13.72 -13.39
C CYS A 77 -3.80 13.60 -13.21
N GLN A 78 -4.54 13.96 -14.26
CA GLN A 78 -6.00 13.86 -14.25
C GLN A 78 -6.43 12.76 -15.21
N TYR A 79 -7.43 12.00 -14.77
CA TYR A 79 -8.00 10.89 -15.51
C TYR A 79 -9.50 11.05 -15.59
N VAL A 80 -10.06 10.79 -16.77
CA VAL A 80 -11.49 10.64 -16.99
C VAL A 80 -11.71 9.20 -17.46
N LEU A 81 -12.49 8.45 -16.69
CA LEU A 81 -12.77 7.05 -16.95
C LEU A 81 -14.27 6.85 -17.19
N SER A 82 -14.60 5.90 -18.06
CA SER A 82 -15.97 5.40 -18.22
C SER A 82 -16.06 3.99 -17.65
N ARG A 83 -16.98 3.74 -16.73
CA ARG A 83 -17.20 2.42 -16.12
C ARG A 83 -18.66 2.04 -16.20
N ARG A 84 -18.95 0.90 -16.83
CA ARG A 84 -20.28 0.28 -16.81
C ARG A 84 -20.47 -0.58 -15.57
N SER A 85 -21.67 -0.55 -15.00
CA SER A 85 -22.08 -1.48 -13.94
C SER A 85 -23.29 -2.29 -14.41
N GLY A 86 -23.09 -3.55 -14.75
CA GLY A 86 -24.15 -4.39 -15.30
C GLY A 86 -24.77 -3.81 -16.59
N SER A 87 -26.09 -3.76 -16.68
CA SER A 87 -26.85 -3.21 -17.81
C SER A 87 -27.08 -1.69 -17.76
N SER A 88 -26.54 -1.00 -16.75
CA SER A 88 -26.75 0.45 -16.59
C SER A 88 -25.86 1.28 -17.53
N ALA A 89 -26.24 2.55 -17.72
CA ALA A 89 -25.44 3.49 -18.50
C ALA A 89 -24.02 3.65 -17.91
N ALA A 90 -23.03 3.91 -18.77
CA ALA A 90 -21.65 4.09 -18.31
C ALA A 90 -21.55 5.30 -17.37
N ALA A 91 -21.01 5.09 -16.18
CA ALA A 91 -20.73 6.14 -15.21
C ALA A 91 -19.37 6.77 -15.52
N THR A 92 -19.28 8.10 -15.40
CA THR A 92 -18.01 8.81 -15.48
C THR A 92 -17.34 8.85 -14.11
N VAL A 93 -16.10 8.39 -14.04
CA VAL A 93 -15.24 8.46 -12.86
C VAL A 93 -14.10 9.42 -13.17
N ASP A 94 -13.96 10.45 -12.35
CA ASP A 94 -12.84 11.38 -12.41
C ASP A 94 -11.82 10.95 -11.35
N ALA A 95 -10.56 10.77 -11.74
CA ALA A 95 -9.49 10.49 -10.80
C ALA A 95 -8.35 11.50 -10.96
N THR A 96 -7.68 11.82 -9.86
CA THR A 96 -6.54 12.74 -9.85
C THR A 96 -5.44 12.16 -8.98
N PHE A 97 -4.27 11.97 -9.59
CA PHE A 97 -3.04 11.66 -8.90
C PHE A 97 -2.31 12.96 -8.57
N SER A 98 -1.74 13.06 -7.38
CA SER A 98 -0.81 14.14 -7.02
C SER A 98 0.33 13.60 -6.16
N TRP A 99 1.54 14.06 -6.46
CA TRP A 99 2.70 13.84 -5.61
C TRP A 99 3.31 15.19 -5.22
N PHE A 100 3.57 15.35 -3.94
CA PHE A 100 4.37 16.45 -3.42
C PHE A 100 5.67 15.86 -2.88
N GLU A 101 6.80 16.21 -3.51
CA GLU A 101 8.14 15.73 -3.15
C GLU A 101 8.52 16.06 -1.71
N THR A 102 8.01 17.18 -1.20
CA THR A 102 8.16 17.62 0.18
C THR A 102 6.80 17.84 0.82
N GLY A 103 6.66 17.46 2.08
CA GLY A 103 5.42 17.65 2.82
C GLY A 103 5.33 16.69 4.00
N SER A 104 4.20 16.72 4.70
CA SER A 104 3.93 15.75 5.75
C SER A 104 2.49 15.27 5.66
N LEU A 105 2.28 13.98 5.94
CA LEU A 105 0.96 13.39 5.95
C LEU A 105 0.01 14.11 6.93
N ALA A 106 0.55 14.59 8.06
CA ALA A 106 -0.21 15.36 9.04
C ALA A 106 -0.72 16.70 8.46
N ARG A 107 0.11 17.41 7.70
CA ARG A 107 -0.32 18.65 7.03
C ARG A 107 -1.45 18.39 6.04
N GLU A 108 -1.31 17.37 5.20
CA GLU A 108 -2.35 17.02 4.21
C GLU A 108 -3.67 16.61 4.89
N ARG A 109 -3.57 15.91 6.01
CA ARG A 109 -4.72 15.54 6.84
C ARG A 109 -5.46 16.78 7.35
N ASP A 110 -4.72 17.72 7.93
CA ASP A 110 -5.28 18.95 8.49
C ASP A 110 -5.91 19.83 7.40
N LEU A 111 -5.28 19.90 6.22
CA LEU A 111 -5.85 20.59 5.06
C LEU A 111 -7.16 19.94 4.60
N ALA A 112 -7.20 18.61 4.47
CA ALA A 112 -8.42 17.90 4.07
C ALA A 112 -9.58 18.15 5.07
N ALA A 113 -9.30 18.07 6.37
CA ALA A 113 -10.26 18.36 7.42
C ALA A 113 -10.71 19.84 7.39
N GLY A 114 -9.78 20.78 7.22
CA GLY A 114 -10.06 22.21 7.09
C GLY A 114 -10.94 22.56 5.87
N HIS A 115 -10.88 21.75 4.81
CA HIS A 115 -11.77 21.85 3.65
C HIS A 115 -13.10 21.09 3.82
N GLY A 116 -13.39 20.58 5.01
CA GLY A 116 -14.65 19.93 5.36
C GLY A 116 -14.76 18.47 4.93
N ALA A 117 -13.65 17.79 4.67
CA ALA A 117 -13.66 16.36 4.42
C ALA A 117 -13.80 15.55 5.72
N VAL A 118 -14.50 14.42 5.65
CA VAL A 118 -14.50 13.42 6.72
C VAL A 118 -13.24 12.57 6.56
N VAL A 119 -12.31 12.71 7.51
CA VAL A 119 -11.00 12.05 7.46
C VAL A 119 -10.99 10.79 8.32
N THR A 120 -10.46 9.70 7.76
CA THR A 120 -10.31 8.40 8.43
C THR A 120 -8.88 7.90 8.28
N ASP A 121 -8.18 7.67 9.39
CA ASP A 121 -6.84 7.07 9.39
C ASP A 121 -6.87 5.60 8.98
N THR A 122 -5.85 5.17 8.26
CA THR A 122 -5.68 3.79 7.83
C THR A 122 -4.21 3.42 7.59
N LEU A 123 -3.97 2.16 7.24
CA LEU A 123 -2.69 1.67 6.75
C LEU A 123 -2.91 1.05 5.37
N ILE A 124 -2.14 1.50 4.38
CA ILE A 124 -2.20 0.98 3.00
C ILE A 124 -0.79 0.56 2.62
N GLU A 125 -0.60 -0.71 2.24
CA GLU A 125 0.72 -1.25 1.90
C GLU A 125 1.80 -0.95 2.96
N ARG A 126 1.42 -1.04 4.25
CA ARG A 126 2.27 -0.74 5.42
C ARG A 126 2.70 0.74 5.56
N HIS A 127 2.17 1.63 4.73
CA HIS A 127 2.36 3.08 4.86
C HIS A 127 1.28 3.68 5.76
N LYS A 128 1.66 4.67 6.58
CA LYS A 128 0.68 5.54 7.25
C LYS A 128 -0.11 6.28 6.17
N ALA A 129 -1.44 6.22 6.27
CA ALA A 129 -2.32 6.81 5.28
C ALA A 129 -3.62 7.32 5.92
N PHE A 130 -4.37 8.11 5.18
CA PHE A 130 -5.75 8.44 5.51
C PHE A 130 -6.60 8.46 4.25
N SER A 131 -7.91 8.25 4.40
CA SER A 131 -8.89 8.62 3.38
C SER A 131 -9.65 9.86 3.80
N ALA A 132 -10.00 10.73 2.85
CA ALA A 132 -10.77 11.93 3.11
C ALA A 132 -11.97 12.02 2.16
N ARG A 133 -13.17 11.78 2.69
CA ARG A 133 -14.43 11.82 1.93
C ARG A 133 -14.99 13.23 1.91
N ARG A 134 -15.35 13.73 0.72
CA ARG A 134 -16.00 15.04 0.57
C ARG A 134 -16.88 15.06 -0.67
N ASP A 135 -18.19 15.03 -0.45
CA ASP A 135 -19.19 14.92 -1.52
C ASP A 135 -19.67 16.32 -1.95
N VAL A 136 -19.18 16.84 -3.10
CA VAL A 136 -19.51 18.19 -3.60
C VAL A 136 -20.37 18.14 -4.86
N THR A 137 -19.79 17.74 -6.00
CA THR A 137 -20.48 17.60 -7.30
C THR A 137 -20.78 16.13 -7.64
N GLY A 138 -20.67 15.26 -6.63
CA GLY A 138 -20.84 13.81 -6.68
C GLY A 138 -20.27 13.21 -5.39
N VAL A 139 -20.35 11.90 -5.23
CA VAL A 139 -19.60 11.23 -4.16
C VAL A 139 -18.11 11.24 -4.51
N ALA A 140 -17.26 11.66 -3.57
CA ALA A 140 -15.83 11.75 -3.83
C ALA A 140 -14.96 11.55 -2.58
N CYS A 141 -13.76 11.03 -2.79
CA CYS A 141 -12.83 10.71 -1.71
C CYS A 141 -11.38 10.71 -2.21
N SER A 142 -10.44 11.12 -1.35
CA SER A 142 -9.02 10.81 -1.55
C SER A 142 -8.54 9.68 -0.65
N ALA A 143 -7.45 9.05 -1.06
CA ALA A 143 -6.56 8.27 -0.22
C ALA A 143 -5.15 8.86 -0.34
N THR A 144 -4.51 9.14 0.79
CA THR A 144 -3.21 9.82 0.86
C THR A 144 -2.27 9.05 1.78
N ALA A 145 -1.03 8.85 1.36
CA ALA A 145 0.01 8.20 2.16
C ALA A 145 1.30 9.03 2.22
N ALA A 146 2.09 8.78 3.27
CA ALA A 146 3.47 9.24 3.33
C ALA A 146 4.32 8.50 2.28
N ALA A 147 5.21 9.23 1.61
CA ALA A 147 6.06 8.73 0.53
C ALA A 147 7.44 9.41 0.62
N GLY A 148 8.34 8.85 1.43
CA GLY A 148 9.68 9.38 1.69
C GLY A 148 9.60 10.72 2.42
N SER A 149 10.23 11.75 1.87
CA SER A 149 10.12 13.15 2.31
C SER A 149 8.80 13.83 1.95
N GLY A 150 7.97 13.15 1.15
CA GLY A 150 6.79 13.70 0.52
C GLY A 150 5.51 12.95 0.86
N VAL A 151 4.48 13.24 0.06
CA VAL A 151 3.14 12.65 0.17
C VAL A 151 2.60 12.35 -1.22
N VAL A 152 1.89 11.23 -1.31
CA VAL A 152 1.23 10.79 -2.54
C VAL A 152 -0.26 10.65 -2.28
N SER A 153 -1.08 11.12 -3.22
CA SER A 153 -2.54 11.13 -3.06
C SER A 153 -3.24 10.76 -4.37
N TRP A 154 -4.33 10.01 -4.21
CA TRP A 154 -5.31 9.75 -5.25
C TRP A 154 -6.66 10.29 -4.81
N TRP A 155 -7.23 11.20 -5.57
CA TRP A 155 -8.62 11.63 -5.46
C TRP A 155 -9.47 10.88 -6.50
N VAL A 156 -10.64 10.41 -6.10
CA VAL A 156 -11.62 9.75 -6.98
C VAL A 156 -13.00 10.36 -6.75
N GLN A 157 -13.69 10.63 -7.84
CA GLN A 157 -15.05 11.15 -7.84
C GLN A 157 -15.93 10.38 -8.82
N TYR A 158 -17.12 9.99 -8.37
CA TYR A 158 -18.16 9.47 -9.26
C TYR A 158 -19.04 10.64 -9.69
N ARG A 159 -18.86 11.12 -10.92
CA ARG A 159 -19.48 12.35 -11.40
C ARG A 159 -21.00 12.21 -11.40
N GLY A 160 -21.70 13.13 -10.72
CA GLY A 160 -23.16 13.15 -10.65
C GLY A 160 -23.81 12.04 -9.80
N ALA A 161 -23.04 11.05 -9.34
CA ALA A 161 -23.55 9.99 -8.49
C ALA A 161 -23.89 10.52 -7.08
N LYS A 162 -24.97 10.00 -6.49
CA LYS A 162 -25.43 10.35 -5.13
C LYS A 162 -25.07 9.31 -4.08
N SER A 163 -24.59 8.15 -4.49
CA SER A 163 -24.23 7.03 -3.64
C SER A 163 -23.01 6.30 -4.19
N GLY A 164 -22.43 5.44 -3.36
CA GLY A 164 -21.19 4.72 -3.64
C GLY A 164 -20.07 5.13 -2.70
N ASP A 165 -19.00 4.32 -2.73
CA ASP A 165 -17.81 4.53 -1.92
C ASP A 165 -16.56 4.72 -2.78
N PRO A 166 -16.28 5.97 -3.21
CA PRO A 166 -15.07 6.29 -3.97
C PRO A 166 -13.79 6.14 -3.15
N CYS A 167 -13.85 6.02 -1.82
CA CYS A 167 -12.66 5.76 -1.01
C CYS A 167 -12.07 4.40 -1.33
N VAL A 168 -12.90 3.39 -1.64
CA VAL A 168 -12.43 2.07 -2.07
C VAL A 168 -11.57 2.18 -3.32
N ASP A 169 -12.00 2.95 -4.31
CA ASP A 169 -11.27 3.12 -5.57
C ASP A 169 -10.01 3.97 -5.38
N ALA A 170 -10.07 5.03 -4.57
CA ALA A 170 -8.89 5.82 -4.21
C ALA A 170 -7.82 4.97 -3.49
N GLN A 171 -8.25 4.11 -2.57
CA GLN A 171 -7.34 3.21 -1.84
C GLN A 171 -6.74 2.14 -2.75
N LYS A 172 -7.49 1.60 -3.73
CA LYS A 172 -6.94 0.65 -4.71
C LYS A 172 -5.84 1.30 -5.56
N LEU A 173 -6.06 2.52 -6.04
CA LEU A 173 -5.06 3.25 -6.83
C LEU A 173 -3.81 3.58 -6.01
N LEU A 174 -4.00 4.01 -4.75
CA LEU A 174 -2.90 4.26 -3.84
C LEU A 174 -2.13 2.97 -3.51
N SER A 175 -2.83 1.86 -3.23
CA SER A 175 -2.21 0.55 -3.03
C SER A 175 -1.42 0.12 -4.27
N ALA A 176 -1.98 0.24 -5.47
CA ALA A 176 -1.28 -0.08 -6.71
C ALA A 176 0.00 0.76 -6.87
N THR A 177 -0.08 2.08 -6.61
CA THR A 177 1.06 3.00 -6.65
C THR A 177 2.17 2.58 -5.67
N LEU A 178 1.81 2.31 -4.41
CA LEU A 178 2.74 1.91 -3.36
C LEU A 178 3.30 0.49 -3.57
N ARG A 179 2.62 -0.37 -4.33
CA ARG A 179 3.11 -1.71 -4.68
C ARG A 179 4.03 -1.71 -5.88
N SER A 180 3.79 -0.83 -6.86
CA SER A 180 4.72 -0.59 -7.98
C SER A 180 6.07 -0.01 -7.51
N ASP A 181 6.14 0.36 -6.24
CA ASP A 181 7.32 0.83 -5.55
C ASP A 181 8.26 -0.27 -5.04
N MET A 182 7.74 -1.48 -4.81
CA MET A 182 8.49 -2.62 -4.25
C MET A 182 9.12 -3.47 -5.35
#